data_AF-A0A9X4FII4-F1
#
_entry.id   AF-A0A9X4FII4-F1
#
_cell.length_a   1.000
_cell.length_b   1.000
_cell.length_c   1.000
_cell.angle_alpha   90.00
_cell.angle_beta   90.00
_cell.angle_gamma   90.00
#
_symmetry.space_group_name_H-M   'P 1'
#
loop_
_entity.id
_entity.type
_entity.pdbx_description
1 polymer ?
#
loop_
_entity_poly.entity_id
_entity_poly.type
_entity_poly.pdbx_seq_one_letter_code
_entity_poly.pdbx_strand_id
1 'polypeptide(L)' 'MAIRDSIEALEQQIYVACSEGDYETVNQLEYQLEVLLSKADHPFDDKSPLDDDKWR' A
#
# COMPACT_ATOMS: atom_id res chain seq x y z
N MET A 1 -6.22 -11.29 10.91
CA MET A 1 -6.17 -10.10 11.78
C MET A 1 -4.82 -9.38 11.78
N ALA A 2 -3.77 -9.89 11.11
CA ALA A 2 -2.45 -9.24 11.08
C ALA A 2 -2.26 -8.22 9.93
N ILE A 3 -2.84 -8.47 8.75
CA ILE A 3 -2.60 -7.62 7.57
C ILE A 3 -3.27 -6.24 7.70
N ARG A 4 -4.50 -6.18 8.25
CA ARG A 4 -5.20 -4.93 8.54
C ARG A 4 -4.44 -4.03 9.53
N ASP A 5 -3.90 -4.63 10.59
CA ASP A 5 -3.09 -3.92 11.59
C ASP A 5 -1.78 -3.38 10.95
N SER A 6 -1.17 -4.15 10.05
CA SER A 6 0.00 -3.69 9.28
C SER A 6 -0.34 -2.55 8.31
N ILE A 7 -1.54 -2.55 7.71
CA ILE A 7 -2.01 -1.47 6.82
C ILE A 7 -2.25 -0.19 7.63
N GLU A 8 -2.96 -0.27 8.75
CA GLU A 8 -3.20 0.90 9.63
C GLU A 8 -1.89 1.48 10.16
N ALA A 9 -0.92 0.62 10.51
CA ALA A 9 0.41 1.06 10.94
C ALA A 9 1.18 1.77 9.81
N LEU A 10 1.07 1.30 8.56
CA LEU A 10 1.70 1.95 7.40
C LEU A 10 1.03 3.29 7.06
N GLU A 11 -0.30 3.38 7.12
CA GLU A 11 -1.03 4.64 6.89
C GLU A 11 -0.65 5.72 7.91
N GLN A 12 -0.52 5.34 9.19
CA GLN A 12 -0.06 6.27 10.22
C GLN A 12 1.38 6.74 9.98
N GLN A 13 2.27 5.84 9.59
CA GLN A 13 3.65 6.20 9.27
C GLN A 13 3.74 7.12 8.04
N ILE A 14 2.90 6.91 7.02
CA ILE A 14 2.79 7.80 5.86
C ILE A 14 2.35 9.19 6.31
N TYR A 15 1.36 9.29 7.19
CA TYR A 15 0.87 10.57 7.71
C TYR A 15 1.95 11.34 8.49
N VAL A 16 2.74 10.63 9.30
CA VAL A 16 3.85 11.21 10.07
C VAL A 16 4.98 11.66 9.15
N ALA A 17 5.43 10.81 8.22
CA ALA A 17 6.48 11.13 7.26
C ALA A 17 6.10 12.29 6.32
N CYS A 18 4.82 12.40 5.93
CA CYS A 18 4.28 13.55 5.21
C CYS A 18 4.39 14.86 6.02
N SER A 19 4.19 14.78 7.34
CA SER A 19 4.31 15.93 8.23
C SER A 19 5.78 16.34 8.45
N GLU A 20 6.70 15.39 8.35
CA GLU A 20 8.15 15.60 8.43
C GLU A 20 8.76 16.05 7.08
N GLY A 21 8.01 15.91 5.98
CA GLY A 21 8.49 16.20 4.63
C GLY A 21 9.43 15.12 4.08
N ASP A 22 9.37 13.92 4.65
CA ASP A 22 10.27 12.80 4.38
C ASP A 22 9.69 11.92 3.26
N TYR A 23 9.70 12.46 2.04
CA TYR A 23 9.06 11.85 0.87
C TYR A 23 9.69 10.51 0.46
N GLU A 24 10.97 10.28 0.77
CA GLU A 24 11.62 9.00 0.55
C GLU A 24 10.98 7.90 1.41
N THR A 25 10.74 8.21 2.68
CA THR A 25 10.06 7.34 3.63
C THR A 25 8.60 7.11 3.21
N VAL A 26 7.88 8.16 2.79
CA VAL A 26 6.50 8.03 2.26
C VAL A 26 6.45 7.07 1.07
N ASN A 27 7.34 7.24 0.08
CA ASN A 27 7.35 6.40 -1.12
C ASN A 27 7.67 4.92 -0.80
N GLN A 28 8.54 4.66 0.18
CA GLN A 28 8.80 3.31 0.65
C GLN A 28 7.61 2.69 1.39
N LEU A 29 6.87 3.48 2.18
CA LEU A 29 5.70 3.03 2.92
C LEU A 29 4.51 2.77 2.00
N GLU A 30 4.28 3.61 0.98
CA GLU A 30 3.25 3.40 -0.04
C GLU A 30 3.49 2.11 -0.83
N TYR A 31 4.74 1.84 -1.23
CA TYR A 31 5.09 0.59 -1.92
C TYR A 31 4.82 -0.65 -1.05
N GLN A 32 5.13 -0.58 0.24
CA GLN A 32 4.86 -1.67 1.18
C GLN A 32 3.35 -1.88 1.38
N LEU A 33 2.59 -0.79 1.44
CA LEU A 33 1.13 -0.82 1.56
C LEU A 33 0.49 -1.46 0.32
N GLU A 34 0.92 -1.09 -0.88
CA GLU A 34 0.46 -1.65 -2.15
C GLU A 34 0.75 -3.16 -2.25
N VAL A 35 1.95 -3.60 -1.87
CA VAL A 35 2.32 -5.02 -1.86
C VAL A 35 1.47 -5.82 -0.86
N LEU A 36 1.19 -5.25 0.32
CA LEU A 36 0.33 -5.88 1.32
C LEU A 36 -1.13 -5.93 0.87
N LEU A 37 -1.63 -4.87 0.23
CA LEU A 37 -2.96 -4.83 -0.38
C LEU A 37 -3.08 -5.87 -1.50
N SER A 38 -2.12 -5.93 -2.41
CA SER A 38 -2.08 -6.92 -3.48
C SER A 38 -2.03 -8.35 -2.94
N LYS A 39 -1.26 -8.61 -1.89
CA LYS A 39 -1.22 -9.93 -1.23
C LYS A 39 -2.50 -10.26 -0.47
N ALA A 40 -3.18 -9.26 0.08
CA ALA A 40 -4.43 -9.43 0.81
C ALA A 40 -5.62 -9.65 -0.14
N ASP A 41 -5.61 -8.96 -1.28
CA ASP A 41 -6.67 -8.98 -2.28
C ASP A 41 -6.50 -10.18 -3.25
N HIS A 42 -5.25 -10.56 -3.55
CA HIS A 42 -4.92 -11.63 -4.49
C HIS A 42 -3.85 -12.58 -3.92
N PRO A 43 -4.23 -13.59 -3.09
CA PRO A 43 -3.27 -14.59 -2.62
C PRO A 43 -2.75 -15.51 -3.75
N PHE A 44 -3.30 -15.46 -4.96
CA PHE A 44 -2.96 -16.34 -6.09
C PHE A 44 -2.96 -15.69 -7.48
N ASP A 45 -3.01 -14.36 -7.61
CA ASP A 45 -3.04 -13.73 -8.95
C ASP A 45 -1.63 -13.30 -9.41
N ASP A 46 -0.91 -14.27 -9.96
CA ASP A 46 0.10 -13.98 -10.98
C ASP A 46 -0.67 -13.60 -12.27
N LYS A 47 -0.84 -12.29 -12.49
CA LYS A 47 -1.29 -11.57 -13.71
C LYS A 47 -2.79 -11.47 -14.01
N SER A 48 -3.24 -10.20 -14.00
CA SER A 48 -3.81 -9.57 -15.20
C SER A 48 -3.44 -8.08 -15.29
N PRO A 49 -2.59 -7.63 -16.25
CA PRO A 49 -2.28 -6.21 -16.48
C PRO A 49 -3.42 -5.44 -17.16
N LEU A 50 -4.67 -5.70 -16.78
CA LEU A 50 -5.87 -5.17 -17.45
C LEU A 50 -6.93 -4.57 -16.50
N ASP A 51 -6.59 -4.26 -15.26
CA ASP A 51 -7.47 -3.50 -14.35
C ASP A 51 -7.17 -1.98 -14.35
N ASP A 52 -6.75 -1.47 -15.51
CA ASP A 52 -6.67 -0.04 -15.86
C ASP A 52 -8.05 0.61 -16.11
N ASP A 53 -9.16 -0.02 -15.69
CA ASP A 53 -10.54 0.47 -15.93
C ASP A 53 -11.30 0.86 -14.65
N LYS A 54 -10.58 1.29 -13.59
CA LYS A 54 -11.20 1.81 -12.35
C LYS A 54 -11.21 3.35 -12.26
N TRP A 55 -11.15 4.06 -13.38
CA TRP A 55 -11.34 5.52 -13.43
C TRP A 55 -12.05 6.00 -14.72
N ARG A 56 -13.13 5.34 -15.12
CA ARG A 56 -14.05 5.86 -16.16
C ARG A 56 -15.44 6.17 -15.61
#